data_AF-A0A7C5CY47-F1
#
_entry.id   AF-A0A7C5CY47-F1
#
_cell.length_a   1.000
_cell.length_b   1.000
_cell.length_c   1.000
_cell.angle_alpha   90.00
_cell.angle_beta   90.00
_cell.angle_gamma   90.00
#
_symmetry.space_group_name_H-M   'P 1'
#
loop_
_entity.id
_entity.type
_entity.pdbx_description
1 polymer ?
#
loop_
_entity_poly.entity_id
_entity_poly.type
_entity_poly.pdbx_seq_one_letter_code
_entity_poly.pdbx_strand_id
1 'polypeptide(L)'
;GSITGSDRLAILARLLDGLRCKLRGFKWLACPALIGIEEALRLARLESEFFSALLEARVIAGNIDTFLAFEDKFWSQCVKEIRDKYLWTRIENRRVRIKSLDTVTPILGVNIKRGIGGMLDFWDLLWSNYVMFGSWDIGLLADKKLLTGDELKWLLRAYIFLVRVREHLHRFALPERDSIESSIVEDLATALGYKGPQKAAQFNHDLRGIMSGIARITLKVQLMLVKKDFSTRGCVF
;
A
#
# COMPACT_ATOMS: atom_id res chain seq x y z
N GLY A 1 -10.00 14.49 -42.08
CA GLY A 1 -9.35 15.64 -41.42
C GLY A 1 -8.48 15.11 -40.30
N SER A 2 -7.18 15.38 -40.33
CA SER A 2 -6.23 14.93 -39.31
C SER A 2 -6.47 15.69 -38.01
N ILE A 3 -7.10 15.03 -37.03
CA ILE A 3 -7.28 15.54 -35.68
C ILE A 3 -5.87 15.78 -35.09
N THR A 4 -5.57 17.04 -34.76
CA THR A 4 -4.26 17.44 -34.23
C THR A 4 -4.00 16.82 -32.86
N GLY A 5 -2.74 16.75 -32.42
CA GLY A 5 -2.40 16.19 -31.10
C GLY A 5 -3.15 16.88 -29.95
N SER A 6 -3.38 18.19 -30.04
CA SER A 6 -4.14 18.98 -29.06
C SER A 6 -5.60 18.56 -28.96
N ASP A 7 -6.26 18.31 -30.11
CA ASP A 7 -7.67 17.92 -30.15
C ASP A 7 -7.91 16.53 -29.54
N ARG A 8 -6.95 15.60 -29.70
CA ARG A 8 -7.03 14.25 -29.10
C ARG A 8 -6.94 14.31 -27.56
N LEU A 9 -6.11 15.21 -27.03
CA LEU A 9 -5.96 15.44 -25.58
C LEU A 9 -7.25 16.00 -24.97
N ALA A 10 -7.91 16.93 -25.67
CA ALA A 10 -9.18 17.51 -25.23
C ALA A 10 -10.32 16.47 -25.20
N ILE A 11 -10.36 15.56 -26.18
CA ILE A 11 -11.34 14.47 -26.22
C ILE A 11 -11.11 13.47 -25.08
N LEU A 12 -9.86 13.11 -24.81
CA LEU A 12 -9.49 12.22 -23.70
C LEU A 12 -9.80 12.83 -22.33
N ALA A 13 -9.54 14.12 -22.13
CA ALA A 13 -9.89 14.82 -20.90
C ALA A 13 -11.39 14.77 -20.61
N ARG A 14 -12.24 15.00 -21.64
CA ARG A 14 -13.71 14.93 -21.50
C ARG A 14 -14.21 13.52 -21.20
N LEU A 15 -13.56 12.48 -21.74
CA LEU A 15 -13.86 11.08 -21.43
C LEU A 15 -13.49 10.72 -19.98
N LEU A 16 -12.34 11.20 -19.50
CA LEU A 16 -11.89 10.99 -18.12
C LEU A 16 -12.80 11.71 -17.12
N ASP A 17 -13.23 12.93 -17.42
CA ASP A 17 -14.23 13.65 -16.61
C ASP A 17 -15.59 12.92 -16.58
N GLY A 18 -15.99 12.30 -17.69
CA GLY A 18 -17.19 11.46 -17.76
C GLY A 18 -17.11 10.19 -16.89
N LEU A 19 -15.94 9.54 -16.85
CA LEU A 19 -15.68 8.37 -16.01
C LEU A 19 -15.60 8.73 -14.51
N ARG A 20 -15.05 9.90 -14.19
CA ARG A 20 -14.97 10.44 -12.82
C ARG A 20 -16.35 10.59 -12.18
N CYS A 21 -17.38 10.91 -12.96
CA CYS A 21 -18.76 11.04 -12.48
C CYS A 21 -19.46 9.70 -12.18
N LYS A 22 -19.05 8.59 -12.78
CA LYS A 22 -19.67 7.26 -12.60
C LYS A 22 -19.01 6.40 -11.52
N LEU A 23 -17.74 6.62 -11.20
CA LEU A 23 -16.98 5.84 -10.21
C LEU A 23 -16.91 6.53 -8.83
N ARG A 24 -18.05 7.04 -8.35
CA ARG A 24 -18.20 7.70 -7.03
C ARG A 24 -17.97 6.69 -5.90
N GLY A 25 -16.73 6.61 -5.42
CA GLY A 25 -16.31 5.73 -4.33
C GLY A 25 -14.79 5.53 -4.30
N PHE A 26 -14.13 5.72 -5.44
CA PHE A 26 -12.68 5.82 -5.48
C PHE A 26 -12.29 7.29 -5.34
N LYS A 27 -11.85 7.68 -4.14
CA LYS A 27 -11.10 8.92 -3.92
C LYS A 27 -9.71 8.74 -4.52
N TRP A 28 -9.62 8.67 -5.85
CA TRP A 28 -8.40 9.04 -6.54
C TRP A 28 -8.13 10.48 -6.09
N LEU A 29 -7.01 10.72 -5.41
CA LEU A 29 -6.34 12.01 -5.57
C LEU A 29 -6.15 12.10 -7.08
N ALA A 30 -7.10 12.78 -7.72
CA ALA A 30 -7.19 12.88 -9.16
C ALA A 30 -5.82 13.33 -9.64
N CYS A 31 -5.12 12.51 -10.44
CA CYS A 31 -4.13 13.06 -11.35
C CYS A 31 -4.92 13.98 -12.27
N PRO A 32 -4.84 15.30 -12.11
CA PRO A 32 -5.33 16.16 -13.16
C PRO A 32 -4.31 16.02 -14.31
N ALA A 33 -4.81 15.98 -15.53
CA ALA A 33 -4.02 16.05 -16.75
C ALA A 33 -3.29 14.78 -17.21
N LEU A 34 -3.33 14.64 -18.53
CA LEU A 34 -2.40 13.85 -19.33
C LEU A 34 -0.98 14.34 -19.03
N ILE A 35 -0.31 13.70 -18.09
CA ILE A 35 1.09 13.97 -17.77
C ILE A 35 2.01 13.23 -18.74
N GLY A 36 2.99 13.93 -19.29
CA GLY A 36 4.05 13.30 -20.08
C GLY A 36 4.94 12.44 -19.18
N ILE A 37 5.66 11.48 -19.79
CA ILE A 37 6.57 10.58 -19.05
C ILE A 37 7.55 11.37 -18.19
N GLU A 38 8.23 12.37 -18.76
CA GLU A 38 9.23 13.17 -18.04
C GLU A 38 8.65 13.91 -16.83
N GLU A 39 7.42 14.44 -16.97
CA GLU A 39 6.75 15.13 -15.87
C GLU A 39 6.31 14.16 -14.77
N ALA A 40 5.83 12.97 -15.14
CA ALA A 40 5.53 11.91 -14.17
C ALA A 40 6.80 11.52 -13.38
N LEU A 41 7.94 11.35 -14.04
CA LEU A 41 9.20 11.06 -13.36
C LEU A 41 9.65 12.20 -12.44
N ARG A 42 9.43 13.47 -12.84
CA ARG A 42 9.73 14.64 -12.00
C ARG A 42 8.88 14.65 -10.74
N LEU A 43 7.57 14.48 -10.86
CA LEU A 43 6.64 14.44 -9.72
C LEU A 43 6.95 13.26 -8.78
N ALA A 44 7.33 12.11 -9.32
CA ALA A 44 7.66 10.93 -8.53
C ALA A 44 8.90 11.11 -7.64
N ARG A 45 9.84 11.96 -8.04
CA ARG A 45 11.02 12.31 -7.20
C ARG A 45 10.66 13.23 -6.03
N LEU A 46 9.56 14.00 -6.16
CA LEU A 46 9.12 14.98 -5.19
C LEU A 46 8.15 14.40 -4.17
N GLU A 47 7.22 13.56 -4.62
CA GLU A 47 6.11 13.06 -3.79
C GLU A 47 6.13 11.54 -3.67
N SER A 48 6.25 11.04 -2.43
CA SER A 48 6.38 9.61 -2.13
C SER A 48 5.10 8.82 -2.43
N GLU A 49 3.96 9.46 -2.26
CA GLU A 49 2.63 8.94 -2.54
C GLU A 49 2.45 8.75 -4.04
N PHE A 50 2.85 9.75 -4.82
CA PHE A 50 2.81 9.68 -6.28
C PHE A 50 3.78 8.64 -6.82
N PHE A 51 4.99 8.56 -6.27
CA PHE A 51 5.93 7.48 -6.59
C PHE A 51 5.33 6.09 -6.34
N SER A 52 4.68 5.89 -5.19
CA SER A 52 4.04 4.61 -4.84
C SER A 52 2.88 4.28 -5.80
N ALA A 53 2.14 5.29 -6.26
CA ALA A 53 1.11 5.10 -7.27
C ALA A 53 1.69 4.69 -8.64
N LEU A 54 2.83 5.26 -9.04
CA LEU A 54 3.53 4.88 -10.26
C LEU A 54 4.15 3.48 -10.18
N LEU A 55 4.62 3.04 -9.01
CA LEU A 55 5.07 1.65 -8.81
C LEU A 55 3.96 0.66 -9.20
N GLU A 56 2.72 0.91 -8.78
CA GLU A 56 1.58 0.03 -9.02
C GLU A 56 0.93 0.22 -10.39
N ALA A 57 1.49 1.06 -11.26
CA ALA A 57 0.90 1.37 -12.55
C ALA A 57 0.76 0.11 -13.42
N ARG A 58 -0.40 -0.03 -14.08
CA ARG A 58 -0.70 -1.12 -15.00
C ARG A 58 -1.45 -0.59 -16.20
N VAL A 59 -1.22 -1.20 -17.36
CA VAL A 59 -2.00 -0.90 -18.57
C VAL A 59 -3.41 -1.44 -18.42
N ILE A 60 -4.40 -0.54 -18.42
CA ILE A 60 -5.82 -0.90 -18.52
C ILE A 60 -6.28 -0.79 -19.98
N ALA A 61 -5.86 0.28 -20.65
CA ALA A 61 -6.10 0.54 -22.07
C ALA A 61 -5.07 1.55 -22.60
N GLY A 62 -4.76 1.49 -23.89
CA GLY A 62 -3.83 2.42 -24.55
C GLY A 62 -2.71 1.72 -25.31
N ASN A 63 -1.69 2.49 -25.70
CA ASN A 63 -0.51 1.96 -26.40
C ASN A 63 0.45 1.32 -25.38
N ILE A 64 0.72 0.02 -25.57
CA ILE A 64 1.57 -0.78 -24.67
C ILE A 64 3.03 -0.33 -24.76
N ASP A 65 3.54 -0.01 -25.95
CA ASP A 65 4.94 0.42 -26.15
C ASP A 65 5.28 1.68 -25.34
N THR A 66 4.31 2.61 -25.25
CA THR A 66 4.44 3.84 -24.47
C THR A 66 4.52 3.53 -22.98
N PHE A 67 3.73 2.56 -22.50
CA PHE A 67 3.80 2.12 -21.11
C PHE A 67 5.11 1.42 -20.81
N LEU A 68 5.59 0.53 -21.69
CA LEU A 68 6.88 -0.14 -21.52
C LEU A 68 8.04 0.86 -21.51
N ALA A 69 8.01 1.86 -22.38
CA ALA A 69 8.99 2.95 -22.38
C ALA A 69 8.93 3.80 -21.09
N PHE A 70 7.72 4.01 -20.55
CA PHE A 70 7.55 4.64 -19.23
C PHE A 70 8.14 3.78 -18.12
N GLU A 71 7.82 2.49 -18.08
CA GLU A 71 8.25 1.56 -17.03
C GLU A 71 9.77 1.43 -17.00
N ASP A 72 10.41 1.28 -18.16
CA ASP A 72 11.87 1.23 -18.29
C ASP A 72 12.52 2.52 -17.78
N LYS A 73 12.06 3.68 -18.24
CA LYS A 73 12.57 4.98 -17.79
C LYS A 73 12.35 5.19 -16.29
N PHE A 74 11.17 4.84 -15.78
CA PHE A 74 10.83 4.98 -14.37
C PHE A 74 11.75 4.12 -13.51
N TRP A 75 11.97 2.88 -13.91
CA TRP A 75 12.89 1.98 -13.23
C TRP A 75 14.33 2.48 -13.27
N SER A 76 14.84 2.81 -14.46
CA SER A 76 16.25 3.16 -14.66
C SER A 76 16.61 4.52 -14.08
N GLN A 77 15.72 5.51 -14.20
CA GLN A 77 16.03 6.91 -13.87
C GLN A 77 15.43 7.37 -12.55
N CYS A 78 14.36 6.75 -12.04
CA CYS A 78 13.70 7.20 -10.83
C CYS A 78 13.88 6.19 -9.70
N VAL A 79 13.45 4.95 -9.89
CA VAL A 79 13.49 3.93 -8.81
C VAL A 79 14.92 3.72 -8.31
N LYS A 80 15.88 3.49 -9.22
CA LYS A 80 17.30 3.30 -8.83
C LYS A 80 17.90 4.51 -8.13
N GLU A 81 17.52 5.72 -8.53
CA GLU A 81 18.04 6.98 -8.00
C GLU A 81 17.53 7.23 -6.57
N ILE A 82 16.23 7.05 -6.34
CA ILE A 82 15.60 7.47 -5.08
C ILE A 82 15.31 6.31 -4.11
N ARG A 83 15.67 5.07 -4.47
CA ARG A 83 15.43 3.85 -3.70
C ARG A 83 15.65 4.01 -2.20
N ASP A 84 16.82 4.52 -1.83
CA ASP A 84 17.25 4.57 -0.42
C ASP A 84 16.49 5.68 0.32
N LYS A 85 16.34 6.84 -0.32
CA LYS A 85 15.49 7.95 0.18
C LYS A 85 14.06 7.47 0.39
N TYR A 86 13.50 6.72 -0.56
CA TYR A 86 12.14 6.20 -0.49
C TYR A 86 11.95 5.23 0.69
N LEU A 87 12.88 4.29 0.91
CA LEU A 87 12.83 3.39 2.07
C LEU A 87 12.86 4.16 3.40
N TRP A 88 13.73 5.16 3.52
CA TRP A 88 13.78 6.02 4.70
C TRP A 88 12.48 6.80 4.91
N THR A 89 11.91 7.35 3.83
CA THR A 89 10.61 8.02 3.87
C THR A 89 9.50 7.08 4.35
N ARG A 90 9.49 5.79 3.93
CA ARG A 90 8.50 4.82 4.45
C ARG A 90 8.65 4.59 5.95
N ILE A 91 9.87 4.45 6.45
CA ILE A 91 10.15 4.26 7.88
C ILE A 91 9.70 5.49 8.68
N GLU A 92 9.97 6.69 8.21
CA GLU A 92 9.54 7.91 8.90
C GLU A 92 8.01 8.10 8.81
N ASN A 93 7.38 7.83 7.67
CA ASN A 93 5.91 7.85 7.54
C ASN A 93 5.25 6.85 8.51
N ARG A 94 5.85 5.68 8.70
CA ARG A 94 5.44 4.72 9.73
C ARG A 94 5.60 5.32 11.14
N ARG A 95 6.74 5.93 11.44
CA ARG A 95 7.02 6.55 12.74
C ARG A 95 6.03 7.67 13.07
N VAL A 96 5.68 8.52 12.10
CA VAL A 96 4.67 9.57 12.25
C VAL A 96 3.30 8.95 12.54
N ARG A 97 2.91 7.88 11.82
CA ARG A 97 1.66 7.15 12.10
C ARG A 97 1.63 6.56 13.51
N ILE A 98 2.75 6.02 14.00
CA ILE A 98 2.85 5.53 15.39
C ILE A 98 2.67 6.67 16.39
N LYS A 99 3.30 7.84 16.17
CA LYS A 99 3.16 9.01 17.05
C LYS A 99 1.74 9.58 17.08
N SER A 100 1.02 9.48 15.96
CA SER A 100 -0.38 9.93 15.89
C SER A 100 -1.37 8.99 16.57
N LEU A 101 -0.92 7.81 17.02
CA LEU A 101 -1.73 6.91 17.83
C LEU A 101 -1.51 7.23 19.30
N ASP A 102 -2.57 7.62 20.00
CA ASP A 102 -2.54 7.69 21.45
C ASP A 102 -2.27 6.28 22.00
N THR A 103 -1.29 6.18 22.90
CA THR A 103 -0.71 4.94 23.45
C THR A 103 -1.70 4.01 24.16
N VAL A 104 -2.97 4.41 24.26
CA VAL A 104 -4.04 3.70 24.97
C VAL A 104 -5.29 3.57 24.11
N THR A 105 -5.17 3.44 22.78
CA THR A 105 -6.38 3.30 21.95
C THR A 105 -6.94 1.86 22.09
N PRO A 106 -8.14 1.63 22.69
CA PRO A 106 -8.84 0.37 22.52
C PRO A 106 -9.11 0.11 21.02
N ILE A 107 -9.43 -1.13 20.62
CA ILE A 107 -9.66 -1.47 19.17
C ILE A 107 -10.73 -0.58 18.51
N LEU A 108 -11.60 -0.01 19.33
CA LEU A 108 -12.57 0.99 18.94
C LEU A 108 -11.86 2.18 18.28
N GLY A 109 -12.14 2.40 16.99
CA GLY A 109 -11.52 3.45 16.19
C GLY A 109 -10.27 3.00 15.42
N VAL A 110 -9.86 1.72 15.49
CA VAL A 110 -8.73 1.22 14.70
C VAL A 110 -9.09 1.18 13.22
N ASN A 111 -8.25 1.82 12.40
CA ASN A 111 -8.37 1.80 10.95
C ASN A 111 -7.61 0.60 10.36
N ILE A 112 -8.32 -0.32 9.71
CA ILE A 112 -7.74 -1.56 9.17
C ILE A 112 -6.82 -1.31 7.98
N LYS A 113 -7.05 -0.23 7.23
CA LYS A 113 -6.23 0.14 6.08
C LYS A 113 -4.95 0.87 6.50
N ARG A 114 -5.10 1.99 7.21
CA ARG A 114 -4.03 2.95 7.51
C ARG A 114 -3.41 2.81 8.90
N GLY A 115 -4.07 2.08 9.80
CA GLY A 115 -3.57 1.83 11.16
C GLY A 115 -2.25 1.05 11.16
N ILE A 116 -1.53 1.12 12.27
CA ILE A 116 -0.28 0.39 12.45
C ILE A 116 -0.58 -1.11 12.50
N GLY A 117 0.14 -1.88 11.68
CA GLY A 117 -0.15 -3.29 11.46
C GLY A 117 -1.34 -3.56 10.54
N GLY A 118 -1.91 -2.52 9.93
CA GLY A 118 -2.98 -2.62 8.96
C GLY A 118 -2.47 -3.01 7.56
N MET A 119 -3.38 -2.97 6.59
CA MET A 119 -3.07 -3.34 5.21
C MET A 119 -1.94 -2.50 4.58
N LEU A 120 -1.87 -1.21 4.92
CA LEU A 120 -0.82 -0.33 4.41
C LEU A 120 0.57 -0.86 4.77
N ASP A 121 0.76 -1.39 5.98
CA ASP A 121 2.05 -1.95 6.40
C ASP A 121 2.47 -3.21 5.62
N PHE A 122 1.50 -3.94 5.07
CA PHE A 122 1.77 -5.03 4.13
C PHE A 122 2.12 -4.51 2.74
N TRP A 123 1.43 -3.49 2.25
CA TRP A 123 1.78 -2.81 1.00
C TRP A 123 3.16 -2.15 1.08
N ASP A 124 3.54 -1.57 2.22
CA ASP A 124 4.88 -1.06 2.48
C ASP A 124 5.95 -2.13 2.27
N LEU A 125 5.68 -3.37 2.68
CA LEU A 125 6.60 -4.49 2.45
C LEU A 125 6.72 -4.83 0.96
N LEU A 126 5.60 -4.86 0.24
CA LEU A 126 5.59 -5.12 -1.21
C LEU A 126 6.33 -4.02 -1.98
N TRP A 127 6.06 -2.76 -1.68
CA TRP A 127 6.78 -1.64 -2.29
C TRP A 127 8.27 -1.67 -1.95
N SER A 128 8.62 -1.97 -0.70
CA SER A 128 10.03 -2.09 -0.29
C SER A 128 10.72 -3.23 -1.02
N ASN A 129 10.05 -4.39 -1.19
CA ASN A 129 10.56 -5.54 -1.93
C ASN A 129 10.75 -5.19 -3.42
N TYR A 130 9.75 -4.54 -4.02
CA TYR A 130 9.81 -4.13 -5.41
C TYR A 130 10.93 -3.11 -5.64
N VAL A 131 11.00 -2.06 -4.83
CA VAL A 131 12.02 -1.00 -4.95
C VAL A 131 13.44 -1.53 -4.73
N MET A 132 13.61 -2.55 -3.88
CA MET A 132 14.92 -3.15 -3.62
C MET A 132 15.35 -4.21 -4.62
N PHE A 133 14.42 -5.01 -5.12
CA PHE A 133 14.75 -6.23 -5.87
C PHE A 133 14.05 -6.35 -7.23
N GLY A 134 13.16 -5.41 -7.58
CA GLY A 134 12.41 -5.41 -8.83
C GLY A 134 11.33 -6.49 -8.93
N SER A 135 10.85 -7.00 -7.81
CA SER A 135 9.86 -8.07 -7.78
C SER A 135 8.69 -7.75 -6.86
N TRP A 136 7.48 -8.08 -7.31
CA TRP A 136 6.26 -8.08 -6.48
C TRP A 136 6.11 -9.37 -5.67
N ASP A 137 6.95 -10.38 -5.92
CA ASP A 137 6.93 -11.62 -5.17
C ASP A 137 7.52 -11.41 -3.76
N ILE A 138 6.64 -11.45 -2.77
CA ILE A 138 7.01 -11.36 -1.35
C ILE A 138 7.80 -12.59 -0.87
N GLY A 139 7.74 -13.72 -1.58
CA GLY A 139 8.56 -14.91 -1.36
C GLY A 139 10.05 -14.61 -1.41
N LEU A 140 10.44 -13.64 -2.22
CA LEU A 140 11.82 -13.16 -2.33
C LEU A 140 12.38 -12.64 -0.99
N LEU A 141 11.53 -12.10 -0.11
CA LEU A 141 11.97 -11.70 1.23
C LEU A 141 12.42 -12.91 2.07
N ALA A 142 11.80 -14.07 1.88
CA ALA A 142 12.24 -15.31 2.54
C ALA A 142 13.54 -15.83 1.92
N ASP A 143 13.66 -15.83 0.59
CA ASP A 143 14.89 -16.25 -0.12
C ASP A 143 16.11 -15.38 0.26
N LYS A 144 15.88 -14.08 0.46
CA LYS A 144 16.90 -13.12 0.92
C LYS A 144 17.14 -13.18 2.44
N LYS A 145 16.52 -14.12 3.16
CA LYS A 145 16.60 -14.33 4.61
C LYS A 145 16.16 -13.12 5.45
N LEU A 146 15.27 -12.29 4.90
CA LEU A 146 14.63 -11.18 5.63
C LEU A 146 13.41 -11.65 6.42
N LEU A 147 12.76 -12.70 5.93
CA LEU A 147 11.68 -13.42 6.60
C LEU A 147 12.05 -14.90 6.73
N THR A 148 11.51 -15.56 7.75
CA THR A 148 11.46 -17.03 7.77
C THR A 148 10.27 -17.52 6.93
N GLY A 149 10.31 -18.77 6.48
CA GLY A 149 9.19 -19.37 5.75
C GLY A 149 7.89 -19.37 6.55
N ASP A 150 7.96 -19.52 7.87
CA ASP A 150 6.79 -19.48 8.75
C ASP A 150 6.25 -18.07 8.94
N GLU A 151 7.12 -17.06 9.04
CA GLU A 151 6.72 -15.66 9.08
C GLU A 151 6.03 -15.24 7.79
N LEU A 152 6.55 -15.66 6.63
CA LEU A 152 5.92 -15.40 5.34
C LEU A 152 4.52 -16.01 5.26
N LYS A 153 4.38 -17.30 5.59
CA LYS A 153 3.08 -17.99 5.62
C LYS A 153 2.11 -17.32 6.59
N TRP A 154 2.59 -16.92 7.76
CA TRP A 154 1.79 -16.21 8.75
C TRP A 154 1.35 -14.83 8.24
N LEU A 155 2.26 -14.07 7.63
CA LEU A 155 1.99 -12.73 7.09
C LEU A 155 0.92 -12.76 5.99
N LEU A 156 0.98 -13.75 5.10
CA LEU A 156 -0.03 -13.94 4.05
C LEU A 156 -1.41 -14.25 4.65
N ARG A 157 -1.49 -15.15 5.63
CA ARG A 157 -2.75 -15.45 6.33
C ARG A 157 -3.30 -14.22 7.07
N ALA A 158 -2.41 -13.48 7.73
CA ALA A 158 -2.74 -12.24 8.44
C ALA A 158 -3.32 -11.19 7.47
N TYR A 159 -2.70 -10.99 6.30
CA TYR A 159 -3.22 -10.09 5.27
C TYR A 159 -4.59 -10.54 4.75
N ILE A 160 -4.77 -11.82 4.43
CA ILE A 160 -6.06 -12.38 3.99
C ILE A 160 -7.14 -12.14 5.06
N PHE A 161 -6.81 -12.32 6.34
CA PHE A 161 -7.74 -12.02 7.43
C PHE A 161 -8.17 -10.55 7.41
N LEU A 162 -7.23 -9.60 7.30
CA LEU A 162 -7.56 -8.17 7.21
C LEU A 162 -8.43 -7.86 5.99
N VAL A 163 -8.18 -8.50 4.85
CA VAL A 163 -9.02 -8.35 3.64
C VAL A 163 -10.46 -8.77 3.91
N ARG A 164 -10.67 -9.91 4.57
CA ARG A 164 -12.01 -10.38 4.95
C ARG A 164 -12.69 -9.41 5.92
N VAL A 165 -11.97 -8.94 6.94
CA VAL A 165 -12.49 -7.92 7.87
C VAL A 165 -12.98 -6.69 7.11
N ARG A 166 -12.16 -6.17 6.17
CA ARG A 166 -12.50 -4.99 5.38
C ARG A 166 -13.70 -5.22 4.45
N GLU A 167 -13.79 -6.41 3.84
CA GLU A 167 -14.94 -6.80 3.02
C GLU A 167 -16.24 -6.74 3.85
N HIS A 168 -16.22 -7.29 5.06
CA HIS A 168 -17.38 -7.21 5.95
C HIS A 168 -17.65 -5.78 6.43
N LEU A 169 -16.62 -4.98 6.73
CA LEU A 169 -16.79 -3.57 7.08
C LEU A 169 -17.52 -2.80 5.97
N HIS A 170 -17.14 -3.01 4.71
CA HIS A 170 -17.76 -2.33 3.57
C HIS A 170 -19.19 -2.83 3.27
N ARG A 171 -19.57 -3.99 3.81
CA ARG A 171 -20.93 -4.52 3.73
C ARG A 171 -21.85 -3.93 4.81
N PHE A 172 -21.32 -3.71 6.02
CA PHE A 172 -22.11 -3.22 7.17
C PHE A 172 -22.11 -1.70 7.30
N ALA A 173 -21.03 -1.02 6.91
CA ALA A 173 -20.91 0.44 6.98
C ALA A 173 -21.12 1.10 5.61
N LEU A 174 -21.40 2.41 5.60
CA LEU A 174 -21.35 3.20 4.39
C LEU A 174 -19.94 3.13 3.75
N PRO A 175 -19.80 3.29 2.41
CA PRO A 175 -18.60 2.96 1.61
C PRO A 175 -17.26 3.63 1.96
N GLU A 176 -17.13 4.35 3.08
CA GLU A 176 -15.97 5.17 3.40
C GLU A 176 -15.33 4.87 4.76
N ARG A 177 -15.86 3.93 5.55
CA ARG A 177 -15.32 3.63 6.88
C ARG A 177 -14.47 2.35 6.89
N ASP A 178 -13.15 2.54 6.75
CA ASP A 178 -12.14 1.49 7.02
C ASP A 178 -11.82 1.35 8.53
N SER A 179 -12.59 2.00 9.41
CA SER A 179 -12.41 2.00 10.86
C SER A 179 -13.46 1.13 11.56
N ILE A 180 -13.05 0.37 12.57
CA ILE A 180 -13.96 -0.49 13.35
C ILE A 180 -14.65 0.33 14.44
N GLU A 181 -15.99 0.35 14.41
CA GLU A 181 -16.83 0.96 15.44
C GLU A 181 -17.37 -0.09 16.40
N SER A 182 -17.66 0.29 17.65
CA SER A 182 -18.14 -0.66 18.67
C SER A 182 -19.44 -1.35 18.30
N SER A 183 -20.31 -0.64 17.57
CA SER A 183 -21.63 -1.11 17.14
C SER A 183 -21.57 -2.32 16.22
N ILE A 184 -20.53 -2.42 15.38
CA ILE A 184 -20.41 -3.44 14.34
C ILE A 184 -19.52 -4.62 14.72
N VAL A 185 -18.82 -4.57 15.86
CA VAL A 185 -17.86 -5.62 16.27
C VAL A 185 -18.53 -6.98 16.40
N GLU A 186 -19.72 -7.05 16.99
CA GLU A 186 -20.44 -8.32 17.16
C GLU A 186 -20.87 -8.93 15.83
N ASP A 187 -21.34 -8.11 14.90
CA ASP A 187 -21.76 -8.52 13.57
C ASP A 187 -20.55 -9.00 12.76
N LEU A 188 -19.43 -8.28 12.83
CA LEU A 188 -18.16 -8.68 12.22
C LEU A 188 -17.65 -10.02 12.75
N ALA A 189 -17.64 -10.18 14.07
CA ALA A 189 -17.21 -11.43 14.70
C ALA A 189 -18.09 -12.61 14.24
N THR A 190 -19.41 -12.41 14.19
CA THR A 190 -20.36 -13.42 13.73
C THR A 190 -20.13 -13.76 12.25
N ALA A 191 -19.96 -12.75 11.40
CA ALA A 191 -19.74 -12.92 9.96
C ALA A 191 -18.40 -13.61 9.64
N LEU A 192 -17.38 -13.41 10.47
CA LEU A 192 -16.08 -14.07 10.37
C LEU A 192 -16.05 -15.48 10.98
N GLY A 193 -17.18 -15.95 11.52
CA GLY A 193 -17.34 -17.31 12.03
C GLY A 193 -16.97 -17.51 13.50
N TYR A 194 -16.75 -16.45 14.27
CA TYR A 194 -16.57 -16.54 15.72
C TYR A 194 -17.89 -16.93 16.38
N LYS A 195 -17.83 -17.82 17.38
CA LYS A 195 -19.00 -18.40 18.06
C LYS A 195 -18.91 -18.21 19.57
N GLY A 196 -20.06 -18.26 20.23
CA GLY A 196 -20.16 -18.21 21.69
C GLY A 196 -20.29 -16.80 22.27
N PRO A 197 -20.46 -16.70 23.60
CA PRO A 197 -20.78 -15.45 24.29
C PRO A 197 -19.63 -14.43 24.28
N GLN A 198 -18.39 -14.89 24.06
CA GLN A 198 -17.19 -14.03 24.03
C GLN A 198 -16.66 -13.76 22.61
N LYS A 199 -17.47 -14.02 21.57
CA LYS A 199 -17.08 -13.90 20.14
C LYS A 199 -16.42 -12.55 19.81
N ALA A 200 -16.96 -11.44 20.32
CA ALA A 200 -16.44 -10.10 20.08
C ALA A 200 -15.08 -9.88 20.73
N ALA A 201 -14.90 -10.38 21.97
CA ALA A 201 -13.63 -10.29 22.67
C ALA A 201 -12.54 -11.12 21.98
N GLN A 202 -12.88 -12.31 21.50
CA GLN A 202 -11.96 -13.18 20.77
C GLN A 202 -11.54 -12.58 19.43
N PHE A 203 -12.50 -12.08 18.64
CA PHE A 203 -12.21 -11.35 17.39
C PHE A 203 -11.27 -10.17 17.63
N ASN A 204 -11.54 -9.40 18.69
CA ASN A 204 -10.74 -8.26 19.09
C ASN A 204 -9.31 -8.65 19.47
N HIS A 205 -9.16 -9.71 20.27
CA HIS A 205 -7.86 -10.26 20.64
C HIS A 205 -7.05 -10.68 19.41
N ASP A 206 -7.67 -11.45 18.52
CA ASP A 206 -7.01 -12.00 17.33
C ASP A 206 -6.62 -10.89 16.34
N LEU A 207 -7.49 -9.89 16.16
CA LEU A 207 -7.19 -8.72 15.34
C LEU A 207 -5.98 -7.95 15.90
N ARG A 208 -5.90 -7.70 17.22
CA ARG A 208 -4.72 -7.05 17.82
C ARG A 208 -3.45 -7.87 17.60
N GLY A 209 -3.53 -9.18 17.81
CA GLY A 209 -2.40 -10.08 17.61
C GLY A 209 -1.88 -10.04 16.17
N ILE A 210 -2.81 -10.06 15.20
CA ILE A 210 -2.52 -9.96 13.78
C ILE A 210 -1.88 -8.61 13.43
N MET A 211 -2.50 -7.49 13.84
CA MET A 211 -1.96 -6.17 13.51
C MET A 211 -0.59 -5.95 14.17
N SER A 212 -0.42 -6.32 15.45
CA SER A 212 0.87 -6.22 16.14
C SER A 212 1.95 -7.08 15.46
N GLY A 213 1.60 -8.30 15.04
CA GLY A 213 2.53 -9.18 14.33
C GLY A 213 2.94 -8.63 12.95
N ILE A 214 2.01 -8.09 12.16
CA ILE A 214 2.32 -7.41 10.89
C ILE A 214 3.25 -6.24 11.17
N ALA A 215 2.91 -5.40 12.15
CA ALA A 215 3.71 -4.23 12.49
C ALA A 215 5.16 -4.57 12.86
N ARG A 216 5.35 -5.64 13.65
CA ARG A 216 6.67 -6.14 14.05
C ARG A 216 7.46 -6.66 12.85
N ILE A 217 6.82 -7.46 11.99
CA ILE A 217 7.46 -8.01 10.79
C ILE A 217 7.86 -6.90 9.83
N THR A 218 6.97 -5.93 9.55
CA THR A 218 7.25 -4.81 8.66
C THR A 218 8.45 -4.01 9.14
N LEU A 219 8.48 -3.64 10.43
CA LEU A 219 9.62 -2.91 11.00
C LEU A 219 10.92 -3.71 10.91
N LYS A 220 10.89 -5.00 11.24
CA LYS A 220 12.06 -5.88 11.16
C LYS A 220 12.65 -5.89 9.75
N VAL A 221 11.81 -6.15 8.74
CA VAL A 221 12.25 -6.20 7.33
C VAL A 221 12.79 -4.85 6.89
N GLN A 222 12.11 -3.75 7.18
CA GLN A 222 12.56 -2.40 6.81
C GLN A 222 13.94 -2.08 7.39
N LEU A 223 14.17 -2.38 8.68
CA LEU A 223 15.47 -2.18 9.32
C LEU A 223 16.56 -3.07 8.71
N MET A 224 16.24 -4.32 8.35
CA MET A 224 17.18 -5.22 7.70
C MET A 224 17.54 -4.76 6.27
N LEU A 225 16.56 -4.27 5.51
CA LEU A 225 16.78 -3.73 4.16
C LEU A 225 17.72 -2.53 4.20
N VAL A 226 17.49 -1.60 5.12
CA VAL A 226 18.35 -0.43 5.33
C VAL A 226 19.77 -0.85 5.74
N LYS A 227 19.93 -1.73 6.74
CA LYS A 227 21.26 -2.21 7.18
C LYS A 227 22.03 -2.96 6.08
N LYS A 228 21.33 -3.78 5.30
CA LYS A 228 21.96 -4.58 4.24
C LYS A 228 22.55 -3.69 3.16
N ASP A 229 21.84 -2.63 2.77
CA ASP A 229 22.30 -1.68 1.76
C ASP A 229 23.59 -0.95 2.21
N PHE A 230 23.66 -0.55 3.49
CA PHE A 230 24.89 0.02 4.07
C PHE A 230 26.06 -0.96 4.06
N SER A 231 25.82 -2.24 4.35
CA SER A 231 26.89 -3.26 4.35
C SER A 231 27.43 -3.56 2.94
N THR A 232 26.57 -3.55 1.93
CA THR A 232 26.97 -3.80 0.54
C THR A 232 27.70 -2.63 -0.11
N ARG A 233 27.55 -1.41 0.44
CA ARG A 233 28.16 -0.20 -0.11
C ARG A 233 29.45 0.24 0.59
N GLY A 234 29.94 -0.49 1.59
CA GLY A 234 31.24 -0.22 2.21
C GLY A 234 31.39 1.24 2.69
N CYS A 235 30.34 1.82 3.25
CA CYS A 235 30.47 3.13 3.88
C CYS A 235 31.21 2.96 5.22
N VAL A 236 32.51 3.25 5.17
CA VAL A 236 33.29 3.67 6.34
C VAL A 236 32.65 4.97 6.84
N PHE A 237 32.24 4.98 8.11
CA PHE A 237 31.80 6.19 8.81
C PHE A 237 32.94 7.21 8.91
#